data_AF-A0A9D6WD42-F1
#
_entry.id   AF-A0A9D6WD42-F1
#
_cell.length_a   1.000
_cell.length_b   1.000
_cell.length_c   1.000
_cell.angle_alpha   90.00
_cell.angle_beta   90.00
_cell.angle_gamma   90.00
#
_symmetry.space_group_name_H-M   'P 1'
#
loop_
_entity.id
_entity.type
_entity.pdbx_description
1 polymer ?
#
loop_
_entity_poly.entity_id
_entity_poly.type
_entity_poly.pdbx_seq_one_letter_code
_entity_poly.pdbx_strand_id
1 'polypeptide(L)'
;MNKLGTIGKILQIKEWREEEIEVEVRKLRDAVSAHESRIGSLESAYLDTLDSFNRKQGDGSLRPNEMGIYYSYFYHLQKEMDAMKADLARILAALDIRQNDLVEAHKETRVVETLKDRRTRERAKEESQRERKEMDFLSSTKRRDR
;
A
#
# COMPACT_ATOMS: atom_id res chain seq x y z
N MET A 1 -16.50 26.81 -19.00
CA MET A 1 -16.22 25.69 -18.07
C MET A 1 -15.71 26.22 -16.73
N ASN A 2 -16.28 25.78 -15.61
CA ASN A 2 -15.85 26.18 -14.27
C ASN A 2 -14.52 25.49 -13.92
N LYS A 3 -13.39 26.20 -14.03
CA LYS A 3 -12.02 25.68 -13.80
C LYS A 3 -11.85 24.99 -12.44
N LEU A 4 -12.53 25.49 -11.40
CA LEU A 4 -12.52 24.87 -10.07
C LEU A 4 -13.23 23.50 -10.06
N GLY A 5 -14.34 23.37 -10.79
CA GLY A 5 -15.03 22.10 -10.93
C GLY A 5 -14.19 21.05 -11.67
N THR A 6 -13.42 21.48 -12.69
CA THR A 6 -12.49 20.58 -13.39
C THR A 6 -11.35 20.12 -12.47
N ILE A 7 -10.72 21.02 -11.71
CA ILE A 7 -9.65 20.66 -10.76
C ILE A 7 -10.20 19.72 -9.68
N GLY A 8 -11.41 19.97 -9.17
CA GLY A 8 -12.06 19.08 -8.19
C GLY A 8 -12.27 17.65 -8.71
N LYS A 9 -12.69 17.50 -9.97
CA LYS A 9 -12.82 16.18 -10.60
C LYS A 9 -11.47 15.48 -10.79
N ILE A 10 -10.43 16.22 -11.16
CA ILE A 10 -9.08 15.68 -11.30
C ILE A 10 -8.58 15.18 -9.94
N LEU A 11 -8.79 15.97 -8.87
CA LEU A 11 -8.42 15.58 -7.52
C LEU A 11 -9.11 14.28 -7.11
N GLN A 12 -10.43 14.18 -7.32
CA GLN A 12 -11.19 12.98 -7.00
C GLN A 12 -10.66 11.73 -7.74
N ILE A 13 -10.29 11.86 -9.02
CA ILE A 13 -9.70 10.75 -9.78
C ILE A 13 -8.34 10.34 -9.20
N LYS A 14 -7.55 11.30 -8.71
CA LYS A 14 -6.26 11.03 -8.07
C LYS A 14 -6.42 10.34 -6.72
N GLU A 15 -7.34 10.82 -5.88
CA GLU A 15 -7.71 10.20 -4.60
C GLU A 15 -8.16 8.75 -4.79
N TRP A 16 -9.05 8.48 -5.77
CA TRP A 16 -9.45 7.10 -6.08
C TRP A 16 -8.29 6.22 -6.52
N ARG A 17 -7.38 6.77 -7.32
CA ARG A 17 -6.20 6.02 -7.75
C ARG A 17 -5.28 5.68 -6.58
N GLU A 18 -5.12 6.61 -5.64
CA GLU A 18 -4.37 6.40 -4.40
C GLU A 18 -5.01 5.29 -3.56
N GLU A 19 -6.34 5.34 -3.35
CA GLU A 19 -7.10 4.30 -2.65
C GLU A 19 -6.96 2.91 -3.30
N GLU A 20 -7.00 2.83 -4.63
CA GLU A 20 -6.78 1.57 -5.35
C GLU A 20 -5.40 0.97 -5.04
N ILE A 21 -4.35 1.81 -5.07
CA ILE A 21 -2.99 1.37 -4.80
C ILE A 21 -2.84 0.97 -3.32
N GLU A 22 -3.46 1.70 -2.38
CA GLU A 22 -3.46 1.34 -0.96
C GLU A 22 -4.07 -0.04 -0.72
N VAL A 23 -5.17 -0.36 -1.41
CA VAL A 23 -5.80 -1.69 -1.33
C VAL A 23 -4.86 -2.77 -1.85
N GLU A 24 -4.15 -2.53 -2.95
CA GLU A 24 -3.14 -3.46 -3.48
C GLU A 24 -1.98 -3.66 -2.50
N VAL A 25 -1.43 -2.58 -1.92
CA VAL A 25 -0.38 -2.64 -0.91
C VAL A 25 -0.82 -3.45 0.30
N ARG A 26 -2.06 -3.26 0.78
CA ARG A 26 -2.62 -4.04 1.89
C ARG A 26 -2.69 -5.53 1.57
N LYS A 27 -3.22 -5.89 0.40
CA LYS A 27 -3.28 -7.29 -0.06
C LYS A 27 -1.90 -7.95 -0.11
N LEU A 28 -0.89 -7.21 -0.59
CA LEU A 28 0.49 -7.71 -0.64
C LEU A 28 1.08 -7.91 0.76
N ARG A 29 0.80 -7.01 1.70
CA ARG A 29 1.21 -7.17 3.11
C ARG A 29 0.55 -8.38 3.78
N ASP A 30 -0.74 -8.57 3.54
CA ASP A 30 -1.47 -9.73 4.05
C ASP A 30 -0.88 -11.04 3.50
N ALA A 31 -0.53 -11.05 2.20
CA ALA A 31 0.14 -12.18 1.56
C ALA A 31 1.54 -12.45 2.16
N VAL A 32 2.35 -11.40 2.39
CA VAL A 32 3.66 -11.52 3.07
C VAL A 32 3.49 -12.19 4.43
N SER A 33 2.57 -11.68 5.27
CA SER A 33 2.33 -12.23 6.61
C SER A 33 1.86 -13.68 6.57
N ALA A 34 0.99 -14.04 5.62
CA ALA A 34 0.55 -15.42 5.43
C ALA A 34 1.70 -16.34 5.05
N HIS A 35 2.58 -15.91 4.13
CA HIS A 35 3.77 -16.67 3.73
C HIS A 35 4.78 -16.83 4.88
N GLU A 36 5.07 -15.77 5.63
CA GLU A 36 5.96 -15.83 6.79
C GLU A 36 5.44 -16.79 7.87
N SER A 37 4.14 -16.72 8.18
CA SER A 37 3.49 -17.63 9.13
C SER A 37 3.58 -19.09 8.68
N ARG A 38 3.37 -19.34 7.38
CA ARG A 38 3.46 -20.68 6.81
C ARG A 38 4.90 -21.21 6.81
N ILE A 39 5.89 -20.39 6.47
CA ILE A 39 7.31 -20.74 6.56
C ILE A 39 7.66 -21.08 8.01
N GLY A 40 7.26 -20.25 8.98
CA GLY A 40 7.51 -20.53 10.40
C GLY A 40 6.89 -21.85 10.87
N SER A 41 5.70 -22.19 10.35
CA SER A 41 5.06 -23.49 10.63
C SER A 41 5.86 -24.67 10.06
N LEU A 42 6.41 -24.53 8.84
CA LEU A 42 7.25 -25.56 8.21
C LEU A 42 8.59 -25.70 8.94
N GLU A 43 9.20 -24.58 9.37
CA GLU A 43 10.43 -24.59 10.16
C GLU A 43 10.22 -25.27 11.52
N SER A 44 9.09 -25.00 12.20
CA SER A 44 8.72 -25.71 13.43
C SER A 44 8.56 -27.21 13.18
N ALA A 45 7.81 -27.60 12.14
CA ALA A 45 7.62 -29.01 11.79
C ALA A 45 8.95 -29.72 11.46
N TYR A 46 9.87 -29.02 10.80
CA TYR A 46 11.22 -29.51 10.53
C TYR A 46 11.98 -29.79 11.83
N LEU A 47 11.99 -28.83 12.76
CA LEU A 47 12.68 -28.95 14.05
C LEU A 47 12.09 -30.07 14.92
N ASP A 48 10.77 -30.16 15.00
CA ASP A 48 10.08 -31.22 15.76
C ASP A 48 10.41 -32.62 15.20
N THR A 49 10.45 -32.72 13.87
CA THR A 49 10.81 -33.96 13.19
C THR A 49 12.28 -34.29 13.40
N LEU A 50 13.17 -33.29 13.37
CA LEU A 50 14.59 -33.45 13.62
C LEU A 50 14.87 -33.94 15.04
N ASP A 51 14.19 -33.39 16.04
CA ASP A 51 14.28 -33.86 17.42
C ASP A 51 13.79 -35.32 17.55
N SER A 52 12.65 -35.66 16.93
CA SER A 52 12.15 -37.04 16.89
C SER A 52 13.15 -38.01 16.25
N PHE A 53 13.75 -37.61 15.14
CA PHE A 53 14.78 -38.38 14.44
C PHE A 53 16.01 -38.60 15.32
N ASN A 54 16.54 -37.53 15.92
CA ASN A 54 17.74 -37.58 16.77
C ASN A 54 17.53 -38.47 18.00
N ARG A 55 16.35 -38.39 18.64
CA ARG A 55 15.98 -39.27 19.77
C ARG A 55 15.97 -40.74 19.35
N LYS A 56 15.26 -41.08 18.26
CA LYS A 56 15.22 -42.47 17.77
C LYS A 56 16.58 -43.00 17.35
N GLN A 57 17.41 -42.16 16.76
CA GLN A 57 18.77 -42.52 16.38
C GLN A 57 19.66 -42.74 17.61
N GLY A 58 19.60 -41.85 18.60
CA GLY A 58 20.37 -41.95 19.85
C GLY A 58 20.01 -43.17 20.68
N ASP A 59 18.72 -43.53 20.72
CA ASP A 59 18.22 -44.71 21.44
C ASP A 59 18.41 -46.02 20.66
N GLY A 60 18.96 -45.97 19.44
CA GLY A 60 19.15 -47.15 18.58
C GLY A 60 17.84 -47.79 18.08
N SER A 61 16.71 -47.11 18.25
CA SER A 61 15.37 -47.60 17.87
C SER A 61 15.01 -47.33 16.42
N LEU A 62 15.80 -46.49 15.72
CA LEU A 62 15.57 -46.12 14.33
C LEU A 62 15.90 -47.26 13.38
N ARG A 63 14.88 -47.79 12.69
CA ARG A 63 15.07 -48.83 11.69
C ARG A 63 15.56 -48.24 10.35
N PRO A 64 16.32 -49.00 9.53
CA PRO A 64 16.81 -48.50 8.24
C PRO A 64 15.71 -48.00 7.28
N ASN A 65 14.54 -48.63 7.29
CA ASN A 65 13.40 -48.20 6.49
C ASN A 65 12.78 -46.89 6.98
N GLU A 66 12.76 -46.65 8.30
CA GLU A 66 12.32 -45.38 8.89
C GLU A 66 13.29 -44.25 8.57
N MET A 67 14.59 -44.54 8.51
CA MET A 67 15.62 -43.56 8.14
C MET A 67 15.36 -42.98 6.75
N GLY A 68 15.00 -43.81 5.77
CA GLY A 68 14.61 -43.35 4.43
C GLY A 68 13.37 -42.46 4.43
N ILE A 69 12.39 -42.76 5.28
CA ILE A 69 11.17 -41.94 5.44
C ILE A 69 11.52 -40.54 5.98
N TYR A 70 12.34 -40.46 7.03
CA TYR A 70 12.78 -39.18 7.58
C TYR A 70 13.53 -38.34 6.55
N TYR A 71 14.49 -38.92 5.82
CA TYR A 71 15.22 -38.19 4.78
C TYR A 71 14.31 -37.69 3.65
N SER A 72 13.38 -38.52 3.18
CA SER A 72 12.41 -38.09 2.17
C SER A 72 11.55 -36.94 2.69
N TYR A 73 11.09 -37.03 3.94
CA TYR A 73 10.27 -35.99 4.54
C TYR A 73 11.02 -34.68 4.75
N PHE A 74 12.25 -34.71 5.27
CA PHE A 74 13.11 -33.51 5.36
C PHE A 74 13.36 -32.87 3.99
N TYR A 75 13.62 -33.70 2.96
CA TYR A 75 13.80 -33.20 1.61
C TYR A 75 12.54 -32.50 1.08
N HIS A 76 11.35 -33.05 1.34
CA HIS A 76 10.09 -32.42 0.95
C HIS A 76 9.85 -31.10 1.70
N LEU A 77 10.05 -31.08 3.02
CA LEU A 77 9.94 -29.85 3.82
C LEU A 77 10.89 -28.76 3.33
N GLN A 78 12.16 -29.11 3.09
CA GLN A 78 13.16 -28.17 2.57
C GLN A 78 12.73 -27.60 1.22
N LYS A 79 12.29 -28.46 0.30
CA LYS A 79 11.83 -28.03 -1.02
C LYS A 79 10.59 -27.12 -0.95
N GLU A 80 9.64 -27.42 -0.06
CA GLU A 80 8.46 -26.57 0.16
C GLU A 80 8.87 -25.21 0.76
N MET A 81 9.77 -25.20 1.74
CA MET A 81 10.30 -23.96 2.33
C MET A 81 11.04 -23.11 1.29
N ASP A 82 11.88 -23.71 0.46
CA ASP A 82 12.63 -22.99 -0.57
C ASP A 82 11.70 -22.38 -1.63
N ALA A 83 10.67 -23.12 -2.04
CA ALA A 83 9.64 -22.60 -2.94
C ALA A 83 8.88 -21.42 -2.32
N MET A 84 8.47 -21.53 -1.05
CA MET A 84 7.77 -20.45 -0.35
C MET A 84 8.65 -19.23 -0.13
N LYS A 85 9.95 -19.41 0.15
CA LYS A 85 10.92 -18.31 0.28
C LYS A 85 11.12 -17.59 -1.06
N ALA A 86 11.16 -18.33 -2.17
CA ALA A 86 11.22 -17.74 -3.50
C ALA A 86 9.96 -16.94 -3.84
N ASP A 87 8.78 -17.46 -3.53
CA ASP A 87 7.51 -16.75 -3.75
C ASP A 87 7.40 -15.51 -2.84
N LEU A 88 7.80 -15.62 -1.57
CA LEU A 88 7.86 -14.50 -0.64
C LEU A 88 8.76 -13.37 -1.17
N ALA A 89 9.95 -13.71 -1.70
CA ALA A 89 10.85 -12.73 -2.30
C ALA A 89 10.19 -11.99 -3.49
N ARG A 90 9.41 -12.69 -4.32
CA ARG A 90 8.65 -12.07 -5.42
C ARG A 90 7.57 -11.13 -4.91
N ILE A 91 6.84 -11.53 -3.86
CA ILE A 91 5.78 -10.70 -3.27
C ILE A 91 6.38 -9.45 -2.61
N LEU A 92 7.52 -9.59 -1.91
CA LEU A 92 8.22 -8.46 -1.31
C LEU A 92 8.71 -7.46 -2.37
N ALA A 93 9.23 -7.94 -3.50
CA ALA A 93 9.61 -7.07 -4.61
C ALA A 93 8.38 -6.33 -5.20
N ALA A 94 7.25 -7.03 -5.36
CA ALA A 94 6.02 -6.40 -5.81
C ALA A 94 5.49 -5.37 -4.80
N LEU A 95 5.60 -5.66 -3.51
CA LEU A 95 5.21 -4.75 -2.42
C LEU A 95 6.05 -3.47 -2.46
N ASP A 96 7.36 -3.57 -2.60
CA ASP A 96 8.26 -2.41 -2.69
C ASP A 96 7.90 -1.51 -3.87
N ILE A 97 7.68 -2.10 -5.06
CA ILE A 97 7.22 -1.37 -6.25
C ILE A 97 5.91 -0.64 -5.96
N ARG A 98 4.92 -1.33 -5.37
CA ARG A 98 3.61 -0.72 -5.08
C ARG A 98 3.66 0.34 -3.99
N GLN A 99 4.55 0.22 -3.01
CA GLN A 99 4.78 1.26 -2.02
C GLN A 99 5.36 2.52 -2.66
N ASN A 100 6.27 2.36 -3.62
CA ASN A 100 6.79 3.48 -4.40
C ASN A 100 5.70 4.11 -5.27
N ASP A 101 4.86 3.31 -5.94
CA ASP A 101 3.70 3.80 -6.69
C ASP A 101 2.74 4.63 -5.81
N LEU A 102 2.51 4.18 -4.57
CA LEU A 102 1.66 4.89 -3.61
C LEU A 102 2.25 6.24 -3.23
N VAL A 103 3.56 6.32 -2.99
CA VAL A 103 4.26 7.57 -2.67
C VAL A 103 4.14 8.56 -3.84
N GLU A 104 4.31 8.09 -5.08
CA GLU A 104 4.15 8.95 -6.24
C GLU A 104 2.70 9.40 -6.43
N ALA A 105 1.72 8.50 -6.26
CA ALA A 105 0.30 8.86 -6.29
C ALA A 105 -0.02 9.95 -5.26
N HIS A 106 0.45 9.81 -4.02
CA HIS A 106 0.26 10.80 -2.97
C HIS A 106 0.87 12.17 -3.31
N LYS A 107 2.08 12.18 -3.90
CA LYS A 107 2.71 13.42 -4.38
C LYS A 107 1.86 14.10 -5.44
N GLU A 108 1.36 13.34 -6.41
CA GLU A 108 0.50 13.86 -7.47
C GLU A 108 -0.81 14.43 -6.92
N THR A 109 -1.49 13.71 -6.02
CA THR A 109 -2.70 14.18 -5.32
C THR A 109 -2.43 15.53 -4.66
N ARG A 110 -1.34 15.64 -3.90
CA ARG A 110 -0.96 16.85 -3.16
C ARG A 110 -0.66 18.05 -4.06
N VAL A 111 -0.10 17.82 -5.25
CA VAL A 111 0.08 18.89 -6.25
C VAL A 111 -1.28 19.43 -6.70
N VAL A 112 -2.24 18.56 -6.99
CA VAL A 112 -3.58 18.97 -7.43
C VAL A 112 -4.34 19.68 -6.32
N GLU A 113 -4.24 19.23 -5.07
CA GLU A 113 -4.78 19.92 -3.90
C GLU A 113 -4.24 21.35 -3.79
N THR A 114 -2.91 21.49 -3.91
CA THR A 114 -2.26 22.81 -3.86
C THR A 114 -2.75 23.74 -4.96
N LEU A 115 -2.96 23.22 -6.17
CA LEU A 115 -3.54 23.98 -7.29
C LEU A 115 -4.99 24.38 -7.02
N LYS A 116 -5.81 23.48 -6.45
CA LYS A 116 -7.19 23.75 -6.06
C LYS A 116 -7.25 24.86 -5.02
N ASP A 117 -6.43 24.79 -3.99
CA ASP A 117 -6.35 25.79 -2.92
C ASP A 117 -5.95 27.16 -3.44
N ARG A 118 -4.90 27.20 -4.26
CA ARG A 118 -4.46 28.44 -4.91
C ARG A 118 -5.59 29.05 -5.73
N ARG A 119 -6.28 28.25 -6.55
CA ARG A 119 -7.36 28.74 -7.41
C ARG A 119 -8.56 29.22 -6.60
N THR A 120 -8.84 28.56 -5.49
CA THR A 120 -9.92 28.94 -4.57
C THR A 120 -9.61 30.30 -3.92
N ARG A 121 -8.38 30.51 -3.47
CA ARG A 121 -7.91 31.80 -2.92
C ARG A 121 -7.92 32.92 -3.96
N GLU A 122 -7.49 32.65 -5.19
CA GLU A 122 -7.56 33.61 -6.31
C GLU A 122 -9.00 34.04 -6.57
N ARG A 123 -9.93 33.08 -6.65
CA ARG A 123 -11.35 33.38 -6.86
C ARG A 123 -11.96 34.21 -5.73
N ALA A 124 -11.67 33.87 -4.48
CA ALA A 124 -12.15 34.64 -3.33
C ALA A 124 -11.63 36.08 -3.33
N LYS A 125 -10.38 36.31 -3.76
CA LYS A 125 -9.83 37.66 -3.95
C LYS A 125 -10.53 38.41 -5.08
N GLU A 126 -10.77 37.77 -6.21
CA GLU A 126 -11.50 38.36 -7.35
C GLU A 126 -12.94 38.76 -6.96
N GLU A 127 -13.65 37.89 -6.23
CA GLU A 127 -15.00 38.16 -5.73
C GLU A 127 -15.00 39.34 -4.74
N SER A 128 -14.11 39.35 -3.75
CA SER A 128 -13.99 40.48 -2.80
C SER A 128 -13.65 41.81 -3.49
N GLN A 129 -12.80 41.80 -4.53
CA GLN A 129 -12.50 43.00 -5.31
C GLN A 129 -13.71 43.50 -6.11
N ARG A 130 -14.54 42.58 -6.64
CA ARG A 130 -15.79 42.96 -7.34
C ARG A 130 -16.78 43.58 -6.38
N GLU A 131 -17.01 42.95 -5.23
CA GLU A 131 -17.90 43.45 -4.18
C GLU A 131 -17.49 44.87 -3.73
N ARG A 132 -16.19 45.10 -3.50
CA ARG A 132 -15.68 46.44 -3.15
C ARG A 132 -15.97 47.48 -4.23
N LYS A 133 -15.71 47.14 -5.50
CA LYS A 133 -15.99 48.04 -6.63
C LYS A 133 -17.48 48.36 -6.78
N GLU A 134 -18.35 47.38 -6.57
CA GLU A 134 -19.81 47.57 -6.60
C GLU A 134 -20.27 48.49 -5.46
N MET A 135 -19.74 48.28 -4.25
CA MET A 135 -20.04 49.15 -3.10
C MET A 135 -19.56 50.59 -3.31
N ASP A 136 -18.35 50.77 -3.86
CA ASP A 136 -17.82 52.09 -4.20
C ASP A 136 -18.69 52.78 -5.25
N PHE A 137 -19.10 52.05 -6.31
CA PHE A 137 -20.00 52.57 -7.34
C PHE A 137 -21.35 53.03 -6.77
N LEU A 138 -21.99 52.19 -5.93
CA LEU A 138 -23.25 52.53 -5.27
C LEU A 138 -23.12 53.74 -4.34
N SER A 139 -21.97 53.88 -3.65
CA SER A 139 -21.71 55.03 -2.77
C SER A 139 -21.54 56.34 -3.57
N SER A 140 -20.90 56.26 -4.75
CA SER A 140 -20.64 57.42 -5.61
C SER A 140 -21.90 57.92 -6.34
N THR A 141 -22.79 57.01 -6.74
CA THR A 141 -24.08 57.34 -7.38
C THR A 141 -25.04 57.98 -6.38
N LYS A 142 -25.16 57.45 -5.16
CA LYS A 142 -25.98 58.07 -4.09
C LYS A 142 -25.52 59.47 -3.66
N ARG A 143 -24.25 59.83 -3.88
CA ARG A 143 -23.72 61.18 -3.63
C ARG A 143 -23.96 62.16 -4.77
N ARG A 144 -24.34 61.68 -5.96
CA ARG A 144 -24.62 62.51 -7.15
C ARG A 144 -26.09 62.95 -7.24
N ASP A 145 -26.98 62.20 -6.60
CA ASP A 145 -28.43 62.47 -6.54
C ASP A 145 -28.86 63.24 -5.26
N ARG A 146 -27.91 63.84 -4.54
CA ARG A 146 -28.15 64.79 -3.44
C ARG A 146 -27.51 66.12 -3.75
#